data_AF-A0A7C3UHS8-F1
#
_entry.id   AF-A0A7C3UHS8-F1
#
_cell.length_a   1.000
_cell.length_b   1.000
_cell.length_c   1.000
_cell.angle_alpha   90.00
_cell.angle_beta   90.00
_cell.angle_gamma   90.00
#
_symmetry.space_group_name_H-M   'P 1'
#
loop_
_entity.id
_entity.type
_entity.pdbx_description
1 polymer ?
#
loop_
_entity_poly.entity_id
_entity_poly.type
_entity_poly.pdbx_seq_one_letter_code
_entity_poly.pdbx_strand_id
1 'polypeptide(L)'
;MNDLRQGRLDIVPHYFKVDLPFYKEHLKDFLPDKIIDIHSHSSNNPGLQPGDPMPTFWADWVTFGHGMLVPKLLEAYLQLFPGKEVFPVCFPISDRKDVDERNKYLAEELERYDNIWGLIWTMPDWTEDELIKRMKSGRFSGIKPYPSMVKDAIPDKDITIFDYLPHHHLKLAEKYGWIVMLHIARPDRLADPVNISQLREISKRYPKIKLIIAHIGRSYCPRHGLIGIPALKDCENLLFDISANTNQPVMELLIREVGTKRILFGSDMPITAMRAKRICEGDEYINYVWKADWTDNRTRRNIEEEDTYTFLLYEQILSFKNASMACSLTKADIEDVFFNNAYNLFTAGA
;
A
#
# COMPACT_ATOMS: atom_id res chain seq x y z
N MET A 1 6.60 -14.18 13.51
CA MET A 1 5.75 -12.98 13.71
C MET A 1 6.28 -12.09 14.82
N ASN A 2 6.91 -12.63 15.87
CA ASN A 2 7.49 -11.82 16.96
C ASN A 2 8.46 -10.72 16.46
N ASP A 3 9.33 -11.02 15.50
CA ASP A 3 10.24 -9.99 14.98
C ASP A 3 9.50 -8.88 14.21
N LEU A 4 8.43 -9.21 13.47
CA LEU A 4 7.58 -8.21 12.80
C LEU A 4 6.92 -7.26 13.80
N ARG A 5 6.46 -7.81 14.93
CA ARG A 5 5.94 -7.04 16.07
C ARG A 5 7.03 -6.27 16.83
N GLN A 6 8.29 -6.40 16.42
CA GLN A 6 9.43 -5.65 16.92
C GLN A 6 10.03 -4.76 15.81
N GLY A 7 9.28 -4.55 14.71
CA GLY A 7 9.70 -3.72 13.58
C GLY A 7 10.86 -4.31 12.78
N ARG A 8 10.97 -5.64 12.67
CA ARG A 8 12.00 -6.34 11.88
C ARG A 8 11.39 -7.45 11.05
N LEU A 9 11.99 -7.77 9.90
CA LEU A 9 11.58 -8.93 9.13
C LEU A 9 11.87 -10.22 9.91
N ASP A 10 10.92 -11.15 9.91
CA ASP A 10 10.98 -12.40 10.67
C ASP A 10 11.83 -13.46 9.93
N ILE A 11 13.16 -13.39 10.11
CA ILE A 11 14.15 -14.33 9.55
C ILE A 11 14.35 -15.51 10.50
N VAL A 12 13.39 -16.43 10.47
CA VAL A 12 13.36 -17.67 11.26
C VAL A 12 13.64 -18.89 10.36
N PRO A 13 13.79 -20.13 10.87
CA PRO A 13 14.05 -21.30 10.01
C PRO A 13 13.06 -21.48 8.85
N HIS A 14 11.80 -21.03 9.03
CA HIS A 14 10.79 -20.99 7.98
C HIS A 14 11.21 -20.18 6.75
N TYR A 15 11.92 -19.06 6.94
CA TYR A 15 12.42 -18.23 5.85
C TYR A 15 13.35 -19.00 4.91
N PHE A 16 14.29 -19.76 5.46
CA PHE A 16 15.22 -20.55 4.66
C PHE A 16 14.57 -21.78 4.02
N LYS A 17 13.52 -22.33 4.65
CA LYS A 17 12.83 -23.54 4.20
C LYS A 17 11.73 -23.24 3.16
N VAL A 18 11.06 -22.09 3.25
CA VAL A 18 9.85 -21.78 2.47
C VAL A 18 10.00 -20.47 1.71
N ASP A 19 10.22 -19.34 2.41
CA ASP A 19 10.14 -18.02 1.77
C ASP A 19 11.24 -17.81 0.72
N LEU A 20 12.49 -18.06 1.08
CA LEU A 20 13.63 -17.86 0.18
C LEU A 20 13.59 -18.83 -1.02
N PRO A 21 13.30 -20.13 -0.85
CA PRO A 21 13.03 -21.02 -1.98
C PRO A 21 11.88 -20.53 -2.87
N PHE A 22 10.73 -20.14 -2.28
CA PHE A 22 9.58 -19.64 -3.03
C PHE A 22 9.94 -18.43 -3.90
N TYR A 23 10.66 -17.45 -3.35
CA TYR A 23 11.15 -16.31 -4.11
C TYR A 23 12.03 -16.74 -5.29
N LYS A 24 13.03 -17.61 -5.03
CA LYS A 24 13.98 -18.07 -6.05
C LYS A 24 13.29 -18.82 -7.18
N GLU A 25 12.33 -19.67 -6.86
CA GLU A 25 11.65 -20.54 -7.82
C GLU A 25 10.56 -19.81 -8.61
N HIS A 26 9.82 -18.91 -7.96
CA HIS A 26 8.63 -18.33 -8.58
C HIS A 26 8.79 -16.87 -9.01
N LEU A 27 9.61 -16.07 -8.33
CA LEU A 27 9.57 -14.61 -8.46
C LEU A 27 10.85 -13.99 -9.02
N LYS A 28 12.01 -14.52 -8.67
CA LYS A 28 13.32 -13.90 -8.96
C LYS A 28 13.51 -13.49 -10.43
N ASP A 29 13.23 -14.41 -11.36
CA ASP A 29 13.43 -14.19 -12.80
C ASP A 29 12.27 -13.45 -13.46
N PHE A 30 11.12 -13.38 -12.78
CA PHE A 30 9.98 -12.57 -13.22
C PHE A 30 10.18 -11.09 -12.92
N LEU A 31 10.78 -10.77 -11.77
CA LEU A 31 10.96 -9.40 -11.31
C LEU A 31 12.13 -8.70 -12.01
N PRO A 32 11.99 -7.41 -12.36
CA PRO A 32 13.10 -6.61 -12.89
C PRO A 32 14.20 -6.42 -11.84
N ASP A 33 15.38 -5.97 -12.26
CA ASP A 33 16.53 -5.76 -11.37
C ASP A 33 16.37 -4.55 -10.44
N LYS A 34 15.58 -3.56 -10.88
CA LYS A 34 15.23 -2.37 -10.10
C LYS A 34 13.73 -2.35 -9.87
N ILE A 35 13.33 -2.05 -8.63
CA ILE A 35 11.93 -2.00 -8.21
C ILE A 35 11.72 -0.71 -7.44
N ILE A 36 10.70 0.06 -7.80
CA ILE A 36 10.18 1.12 -6.93
C ILE A 36 8.96 0.56 -6.22
N ASP A 37 9.03 0.53 -4.89
CA ASP A 37 7.89 0.20 -4.07
C ASP A 37 7.11 1.48 -3.75
N ILE A 38 6.01 1.73 -4.47
CA ILE A 38 5.23 2.98 -4.33
C ILE A 38 4.47 3.07 -3.00
N HIS A 39 4.39 1.98 -2.22
CA HIS A 39 3.52 1.89 -1.05
C HIS A 39 4.21 1.08 0.05
N SER A 40 4.83 1.79 0.99
CA SER A 40 5.43 1.20 2.19
C SER A 40 5.26 2.11 3.40
N HIS A 41 5.17 1.51 4.58
CA HIS A 41 4.97 2.22 5.84
C HIS A 41 6.24 2.24 6.67
N SER A 42 6.60 3.41 7.19
CA SER A 42 7.75 3.58 8.07
C SER A 42 7.41 4.39 9.32
N SER A 43 7.77 3.90 10.49
CA SER A 43 7.39 4.50 11.78
C SER A 43 8.61 4.64 12.68
N ASN A 44 8.64 5.67 13.53
CA ASN A 44 9.68 5.93 14.54
C ASN A 44 9.48 5.21 15.87
N ASN A 45 8.39 4.46 16.03
CA ASN A 45 8.14 3.68 17.23
C ASN A 45 8.05 2.21 16.82
N PRO A 46 9.17 1.54 16.50
CA PRO A 46 9.15 0.16 16.06
C PRO A 46 8.94 -0.76 17.26
N GLY A 47 7.93 -1.60 17.16
CA GLY A 47 7.67 -2.69 18.07
C GLY A 47 6.87 -2.38 19.33
N LEU A 48 6.31 -3.48 19.86
CA LEU A 48 5.46 -3.49 21.04
C LEU A 48 6.17 -2.93 22.28
N GLN A 49 5.57 -1.93 22.92
CA GLN A 49 6.02 -1.36 24.19
C GLN A 49 5.30 -2.02 25.39
N PRO A 50 5.93 -2.07 26.58
CA PRO A 50 5.26 -2.54 27.79
C PRO A 50 4.02 -1.70 28.10
N GLY A 51 2.85 -2.35 28.16
CA GLY A 51 1.58 -1.71 28.51
C GLY A 51 0.74 -1.20 27.33
N ASP A 52 1.19 -1.41 26.08
CA ASP A 52 0.39 -1.07 24.92
C ASP A 52 -0.93 -1.84 24.90
N PRO A 53 -2.05 -1.19 24.52
CA PRO A 53 -3.33 -1.86 24.43
C PRO A 53 -3.29 -2.93 23.35
N MET A 54 -4.08 -4.00 23.54
CA MET A 54 -4.25 -5.00 22.50
C MET A 54 -4.96 -4.38 21.28
N PRO A 55 -4.51 -4.68 20.05
CA PRO A 55 -5.14 -4.11 18.87
C PRO A 55 -6.58 -4.58 18.69
N THR A 56 -7.43 -3.69 18.19
CA THR A 56 -8.83 -4.00 17.86
C THR A 56 -9.04 -4.34 16.38
N PHE A 57 -8.05 -4.00 15.53
CA PHE A 57 -8.07 -4.25 14.10
C PHE A 57 -7.04 -5.30 13.72
N TRP A 58 -7.44 -6.30 12.92
CA TRP A 58 -6.61 -7.48 12.63
C TRP A 58 -5.23 -7.14 12.02
N ALA A 59 -5.13 -6.13 11.15
CA ALA A 59 -3.85 -5.80 10.51
C ALA A 59 -2.83 -5.27 11.53
N ASP A 60 -3.33 -4.59 12.56
CA ASP A 60 -2.50 -4.10 13.65
C ASP A 60 -1.92 -5.25 14.46
N TRP A 61 -2.52 -6.45 14.50
CA TRP A 61 -1.91 -7.61 15.18
C TRP A 61 -0.60 -8.11 14.55
N VAL A 62 -0.34 -7.73 13.29
CA VAL A 62 0.90 -8.09 12.58
C VAL A 62 2.09 -7.29 13.10
N THR A 63 1.88 -6.01 13.41
CA THR A 63 2.94 -5.05 13.75
C THR A 63 2.72 -4.33 15.08
N PHE A 64 1.60 -4.59 15.74
CA PHE A 64 1.04 -3.86 16.88
C PHE A 64 0.85 -2.35 16.61
N GLY A 65 0.60 -1.97 15.35
CA GLY A 65 0.45 -0.56 14.95
C GLY A 65 1.78 0.21 14.92
N HIS A 66 2.90 -0.46 15.17
CA HIS A 66 4.20 0.16 15.33
C HIS A 66 5.01 0.29 14.03
N GLY A 67 4.62 -0.40 12.96
CA GLY A 67 5.31 -0.37 11.68
C GLY A 67 6.80 -0.78 11.79
N MET A 68 7.65 -0.19 10.95
CA MET A 68 9.07 -0.52 10.84
C MET A 68 9.90 0.76 10.66
N LEU A 69 11.08 0.87 11.27
CA LEU A 69 11.98 2.01 10.98
C LEU A 69 12.45 1.93 9.53
N VAL A 70 12.73 3.06 8.88
CA VAL A 70 13.29 3.12 7.52
C VAL A 70 14.53 2.22 7.34
N PRO A 71 15.56 2.23 8.22
CA PRO A 71 16.71 1.36 8.04
C PRO A 71 16.36 -0.12 8.13
N LYS A 72 15.38 -0.48 8.97
CA LYS A 72 14.89 -1.87 9.08
C LYS A 72 14.06 -2.29 7.88
N LEU A 73 13.32 -1.36 7.28
CA LEU A 73 12.61 -1.58 6.04
C LEU A 73 13.59 -1.82 4.88
N LEU A 74 14.65 -1.02 4.79
CA LEU A 74 15.72 -1.22 3.81
C LEU A 74 16.44 -2.57 4.01
N GLU A 75 16.77 -2.93 5.25
CA GLU A 75 17.31 -4.27 5.58
C GLU A 75 16.35 -5.39 5.16
N ALA A 76 15.04 -5.21 5.36
CA ALA A 76 14.02 -6.19 4.98
C ALA A 76 14.00 -6.42 3.47
N TYR A 77 14.10 -5.38 2.64
CA TYR A 77 14.13 -5.55 1.19
C TYR A 77 15.34 -6.34 0.69
N LEU A 78 16.51 -6.24 1.34
CA LEU A 78 17.67 -7.05 1.00
C LEU A 78 17.41 -8.56 1.19
N GLN A 79 16.55 -8.91 2.15
CA GLN A 79 16.13 -10.29 2.39
C GLN A 79 14.94 -10.71 1.53
N LEU A 80 13.98 -9.82 1.30
CA LEU A 80 12.79 -10.10 0.47
C LEU A 80 13.13 -10.23 -1.02
N PHE A 81 14.10 -9.45 -1.49
CA PHE A 81 14.47 -9.43 -2.90
C PHE A 81 15.99 -9.54 -3.10
N PRO A 82 16.62 -10.67 -2.71
CA PRO A 82 18.06 -10.83 -2.86
C PRO A 82 18.52 -10.62 -4.31
N GLY A 83 19.48 -9.72 -4.49
CA GLY A 83 20.04 -9.36 -5.79
C GLY A 83 19.24 -8.30 -6.58
N LYS A 84 18.22 -7.70 -5.98
CA LYS A 84 17.44 -6.60 -6.59
C LYS A 84 17.71 -5.28 -5.86
N GLU A 85 17.64 -4.17 -6.59
CA GLU A 85 17.65 -2.82 -6.02
C GLU A 85 16.22 -2.37 -5.78
N VAL A 86 15.88 -2.04 -4.53
CA VAL A 86 14.54 -1.58 -4.16
C VAL A 86 14.59 -0.15 -3.63
N PHE A 87 13.73 0.71 -4.18
CA PHE A 87 13.62 2.12 -3.85
C PHE A 87 12.23 2.39 -3.27
N PRO A 88 12.08 2.39 -1.93
CA PRO A 88 10.77 2.54 -1.32
C PRO A 88 10.28 3.99 -1.30
N VAL A 89 8.96 4.11 -1.43
CA VAL A 89 8.19 5.31 -1.12
C VAL A 89 7.54 5.07 0.23
N CYS A 90 8.00 5.82 1.21
CA CYS A 90 7.66 5.65 2.61
C CYS A 90 6.61 6.66 3.04
N PHE A 91 5.71 6.26 3.94
CA PHE A 91 4.87 7.18 4.70
C PHE A 91 4.66 6.63 6.11
N PRO A 92 4.50 7.50 7.12
CA PRO A 92 4.20 7.00 8.45
C PRO A 92 2.77 6.52 8.55
N ILE A 93 2.51 5.59 9.46
CA ILE A 93 1.16 5.37 10.00
C ILE A 93 1.03 6.31 11.21
N SER A 94 -0.05 7.06 11.29
CA SER A 94 -0.24 8.06 12.34
C SER A 94 -1.69 8.31 12.64
N ASP A 95 -1.93 8.77 13.86
CA ASP A 95 -3.19 9.34 14.30
C ASP A 95 -3.06 10.87 14.42
N ARG A 96 -4.20 11.52 14.68
CA ARG A 96 -4.24 12.98 14.87
C ARG A 96 -3.33 13.49 15.99
N LYS A 97 -3.02 12.66 17.00
CA LYS A 97 -2.22 13.01 18.18
C LYS A 97 -0.70 13.00 17.93
N ASP A 98 -0.22 12.19 17.00
CA ASP A 98 1.22 11.95 16.78
C ASP A 98 1.67 12.29 15.35
N VAL A 99 0.76 12.66 14.45
CA VAL A 99 1.04 13.02 13.04
C VAL A 99 2.24 13.96 12.85
N ASP A 100 2.45 14.93 13.74
CA ASP A 100 3.58 15.87 13.65
C ASP A 100 4.91 15.18 13.97
N GLU A 101 4.94 14.36 15.01
CA GLU A 101 6.12 13.58 15.41
C GLU A 101 6.49 12.56 14.33
N ARG A 102 5.49 11.82 13.83
CA ARG A 102 5.69 10.76 12.83
C ARG A 102 6.16 11.30 11.49
N ASN A 103 5.59 12.41 11.03
CA ASN A 103 6.07 13.09 9.83
C ASN A 103 7.46 13.68 10.01
N LYS A 104 7.78 14.24 11.19
CA LYS A 104 9.12 14.75 11.48
C LYS A 104 10.17 13.65 11.37
N TYR A 105 9.90 12.46 11.92
CA TYR A 105 10.80 11.32 11.75
C TYR A 105 11.06 10.99 10.28
N LEU A 106 10.01 10.88 9.47
CA LEU A 106 10.20 10.57 8.05
C LEU A 106 10.99 11.68 7.34
N ALA A 107 10.77 12.95 7.68
CA ALA A 107 11.56 14.06 7.15
C ALA A 107 13.06 13.90 7.47
N GLU A 108 13.41 13.53 8.70
CA GLU A 108 14.80 13.28 9.12
C GLU A 108 15.41 12.07 8.37
N GLU A 109 14.66 11.00 8.14
CA GLU A 109 15.14 9.84 7.38
C GLU A 109 15.32 10.17 5.89
N LEU A 110 14.46 11.02 5.32
CA LEU A 110 14.64 11.53 3.97
C LEU A 110 15.92 12.38 3.84
N GLU A 111 16.45 12.98 4.89
CA GLU A 111 17.75 13.66 4.80
C GLU A 111 18.94 12.69 4.81
N ARG A 112 18.74 11.49 5.37
CA ARG A 112 19.79 10.46 5.54
C ARG A 112 19.90 9.52 4.35
N TYR A 113 18.79 9.28 3.64
CA TYR A 113 18.71 8.31 2.56
C TYR A 113 18.27 8.99 1.25
N ASP A 114 19.17 9.01 0.27
CA ASP A 114 18.90 9.62 -1.04
C ASP A 114 18.02 8.74 -1.95
N ASN A 115 17.98 7.44 -1.68
CA ASN A 115 17.34 6.41 -2.50
C ASN A 115 15.93 6.03 -2.03
N ILE A 116 15.29 6.89 -1.24
CA ILE A 116 13.90 6.75 -0.80
C ILE A 116 13.12 8.03 -1.12
N TRP A 117 11.81 7.90 -1.30
CA TRP A 117 10.89 9.04 -1.31
C TRP A 117 9.94 8.98 -0.13
N GLY A 118 9.32 10.10 0.21
CA GLY A 118 8.38 10.17 1.32
C GLY A 118 7.08 10.87 0.95
N LEU A 119 5.95 10.34 1.44
CA LEU A 119 4.67 11.04 1.45
C LEU A 119 4.35 11.48 2.88
N ILE A 120 3.94 12.73 3.05
CA ILE A 120 3.53 13.23 4.36
C ILE A 120 2.14 12.68 4.71
N TRP A 121 1.95 12.18 5.93
CA TRP A 121 0.63 11.80 6.42
C TRP A 121 -0.16 13.05 6.79
N THR A 122 -1.31 13.25 6.16
CA THR A 122 -2.01 14.55 6.18
C THR A 122 -3.19 14.60 7.14
N MET A 123 -3.35 15.74 7.81
CA MET A 123 -4.59 16.10 8.51
C MET A 123 -5.52 16.88 7.59
N PRO A 124 -6.81 16.51 7.45
CA PRO A 124 -7.74 17.25 6.60
C PRO A 124 -7.93 18.71 7.01
N ASP A 125 -7.72 19.01 8.29
CA ASP A 125 -7.86 20.34 8.87
C ASP A 125 -6.77 21.34 8.45
N TRP A 126 -5.66 20.88 7.88
CA TRP A 126 -4.58 21.78 7.49
C TRP A 126 -5.06 22.72 6.37
N THR A 127 -4.82 24.02 6.56
CA THR A 127 -5.03 25.04 5.55
C THR A 127 -4.07 24.85 4.37
N GLU A 128 -4.31 25.55 3.25
CA GLU A 128 -3.37 25.52 2.13
C GLU A 128 -1.94 25.90 2.54
N ASP A 129 -1.80 26.99 3.32
CA ASP A 129 -0.50 27.49 3.77
C ASP A 129 0.20 26.52 4.72
N GLU A 130 -0.54 25.90 5.63
CA GLU A 130 0.02 24.93 6.58
C GLU A 130 0.50 23.66 5.86
N LEU A 131 -0.29 23.14 4.91
CA LEU A 131 0.14 21.99 4.09
C LEU A 131 1.38 22.33 3.27
N ILE A 132 1.45 23.50 2.62
CA ILE A 132 2.63 23.94 1.86
C ILE A 132 3.86 24.03 2.79
N LYS A 133 3.71 24.61 3.98
CA LYS A 133 4.80 24.72 4.96
C LYS A 133 5.33 23.36 5.38
N ARG A 134 4.44 22.40 5.65
CA ARG A 134 4.78 21.03 6.05
C ARG A 134 5.41 20.22 4.92
N MET A 135 4.91 20.36 3.70
CA MET A 135 5.54 19.77 2.52
C MET A 135 6.99 20.26 2.34
N LYS A 136 7.30 21.51 2.73
CA LYS A 136 8.64 22.09 2.69
C LYS A 136 9.52 21.73 3.89
N SER A 137 8.97 21.17 4.97
CA SER A 137 9.76 20.81 6.16
C SER A 137 10.53 19.49 6.01
N GLY A 138 10.36 18.80 4.89
CA GLY A 138 11.12 17.63 4.50
C GLY A 138 11.14 17.50 2.98
N ARG A 139 11.86 16.52 2.43
CA ARG A 139 11.88 16.23 0.98
C ARG A 139 10.64 15.43 0.54
N PHE A 140 9.46 15.83 0.99
CA PHE A 140 8.22 15.11 0.70
C PHE A 140 7.82 15.26 -0.77
N SER A 141 7.49 14.14 -1.41
CA SER A 141 7.04 14.07 -2.81
C SER A 141 5.52 14.05 -2.96
N GLY A 142 4.79 13.94 -1.86
CA GLY A 142 3.34 14.03 -1.87
C GLY A 142 2.67 13.75 -0.55
N ILE A 143 1.37 13.43 -0.59
CA ILE A 143 0.48 13.34 0.55
C ILE A 143 -0.16 11.95 0.67
N LYS A 144 -0.35 11.53 1.92
CA LYS A 144 -1.06 10.31 2.31
C LYS A 144 -2.24 10.69 3.22
N PRO A 145 -3.42 10.95 2.65
CA PRO A 145 -4.65 11.17 3.42
C PRO A 145 -5.21 9.81 3.88
N TYR A 146 -5.85 9.78 5.05
CA TYR A 146 -6.41 8.55 5.60
C TYR A 146 -7.73 8.74 6.36
N PRO A 147 -8.69 7.80 6.27
CA PRO A 147 -10.01 7.95 6.89
C PRO A 147 -10.00 8.15 8.41
N SER A 148 -9.07 7.53 9.15
CA SER A 148 -8.95 7.73 10.62
C SER A 148 -8.58 9.16 11.01
N MET A 149 -8.19 9.99 10.04
CA MET A 149 -7.88 11.39 10.26
C MET A 149 -9.14 12.27 10.23
N VAL A 150 -10.32 11.75 9.90
CA VAL A 150 -11.59 12.48 10.06
C VAL A 150 -11.91 12.63 11.55
N LYS A 151 -12.48 13.77 11.96
CA LYS A 151 -12.93 13.95 13.35
C LYS A 151 -14.08 12.98 13.67
N ASP A 152 -14.19 12.56 14.93
CA ASP A 152 -15.13 11.56 15.47
C ASP A 152 -16.63 11.85 15.30
N ALA A 153 -17.00 12.87 14.51
CA ALA A 153 -18.39 13.22 14.22
C ALA A 153 -19.03 12.38 13.10
N ILE A 154 -18.23 11.68 12.28
CA ILE A 154 -18.72 10.90 11.13
C ILE A 154 -18.48 9.40 11.39
N PRO A 155 -19.52 8.55 11.35
CA PRO A 155 -19.34 7.10 11.42
C PRO A 155 -18.44 6.57 10.28
N ASP A 156 -17.55 5.61 10.57
CA ASP A 156 -16.59 5.05 9.59
C ASP A 156 -17.22 4.63 8.24
N LYS A 157 -18.43 4.08 8.30
CA LYS A 157 -19.17 3.64 7.10
C LYS A 157 -19.62 4.79 6.21
N ASP A 158 -19.73 6.00 6.77
CA ASP A 158 -20.26 7.19 6.13
C ASP A 158 -19.16 8.17 5.67
N ILE A 159 -17.91 7.97 6.14
CA ILE A 159 -16.74 8.75 5.70
C ILE A 159 -16.58 8.65 4.18
N THR A 160 -16.43 9.80 3.54
CA THR A 160 -16.18 9.95 2.09
C THR A 160 -14.77 10.46 1.82
N ILE A 161 -14.30 10.38 0.57
CA ILE A 161 -12.94 10.81 0.19
C ILE A 161 -12.70 12.27 0.58
N PHE A 162 -13.68 13.15 0.36
CA PHE A 162 -13.52 14.58 0.61
C PHE A 162 -13.50 14.97 2.10
N ASP A 163 -13.88 14.08 3.00
CA ASP A 163 -13.81 14.33 4.45
C ASP A 163 -12.36 14.29 4.97
N TYR A 164 -11.49 13.51 4.32
CA TYR A 164 -10.07 13.36 4.69
C TYR A 164 -9.09 13.82 3.60
N LEU A 165 -9.58 14.07 2.38
CA LEU A 165 -8.83 14.63 1.25
C LEU A 165 -9.63 15.80 0.64
N PRO A 166 -9.62 16.97 1.30
CA PRO A 166 -10.44 18.11 0.86
C PRO A 166 -9.91 18.74 -0.44
N HIS A 167 -10.80 19.44 -1.16
CA HIS A 167 -10.49 20.02 -2.48
C HIS A 167 -9.29 20.97 -2.50
N HIS A 168 -9.01 21.68 -1.41
CA HIS A 168 -7.84 22.55 -1.34
C HIS A 168 -6.53 21.75 -1.30
N HIS A 169 -6.51 20.56 -0.69
CA HIS A 169 -5.35 19.65 -0.76
C HIS A 169 -5.18 19.09 -2.18
N LEU A 170 -6.27 18.66 -2.82
CA LEU A 170 -6.25 18.17 -4.21
C LEU A 170 -5.72 19.22 -5.19
N LYS A 171 -6.17 20.48 -5.02
CA LYS A 171 -5.72 21.62 -5.83
C LYS A 171 -4.22 21.88 -5.67
N LEU A 172 -3.70 21.79 -4.43
CA LEU A 172 -2.27 21.93 -4.18
C LEU A 172 -1.49 20.74 -4.78
N ALA A 173 -2.01 19.52 -4.63
CA ALA A 173 -1.35 18.35 -5.15
C ALA A 173 -1.20 18.39 -6.67
N GLU A 174 -2.25 18.80 -7.39
CA GLU A 174 -2.15 19.05 -8.84
C GLU A 174 -1.18 20.19 -9.15
N LYS A 175 -1.30 21.33 -8.47
CA LYS A 175 -0.49 22.53 -8.73
C LYS A 175 1.02 22.26 -8.60
N TYR A 176 1.42 21.49 -7.58
CA TYR A 176 2.82 21.19 -7.30
C TYR A 176 3.27 19.81 -7.83
N GLY A 177 2.38 19.08 -8.51
CA GLY A 177 2.69 17.74 -9.02
C GLY A 177 2.98 16.71 -7.93
N TRP A 178 2.41 16.90 -6.73
CA TRP A 178 2.51 15.97 -5.61
C TRP A 178 1.73 14.69 -5.88
N ILE A 179 2.29 13.57 -5.43
CA ILE A 179 1.57 12.30 -5.44
C ILE A 179 0.50 12.31 -4.36
N VAL A 180 -0.66 11.73 -4.66
CA VAL A 180 -1.71 11.45 -3.67
C VAL A 180 -1.89 9.95 -3.58
N MET A 181 -1.51 9.35 -2.45
CA MET A 181 -1.70 7.92 -2.19
C MET A 181 -3.02 7.71 -1.44
N LEU A 182 -4.11 7.46 -2.16
CA LEU A 182 -5.46 7.44 -1.61
C LEU A 182 -5.90 6.03 -1.17
N HIS A 183 -6.07 5.83 0.13
CA HIS A 183 -6.76 4.66 0.67
C HIS A 183 -8.27 4.99 0.81
N ILE A 184 -9.12 4.40 -0.04
CA ILE A 184 -10.55 4.72 -0.07
C ILE A 184 -11.32 4.16 1.14
N ALA A 185 -12.20 4.98 1.70
CA ALA A 185 -13.06 4.63 2.82
C ALA A 185 -14.24 3.72 2.40
N ARG A 186 -15.21 3.59 3.31
CA ARG A 186 -16.49 2.89 3.14
C ARG A 186 -16.41 1.36 3.07
N PRO A 187 -17.49 0.64 3.45
CA PRO A 187 -17.49 -0.83 3.48
C PRO A 187 -17.46 -1.47 2.10
N ASP A 188 -18.12 -0.87 1.11
CA ASP A 188 -18.26 -1.39 -0.26
C ASP A 188 -17.12 -0.97 -1.20
N ARG A 189 -16.11 -0.25 -0.67
CA ARG A 189 -14.79 -0.07 -1.29
C ARG A 189 -14.90 0.54 -2.69
N LEU A 190 -14.19 0.02 -3.70
CA LEU A 190 -14.23 0.55 -5.06
C LEU A 190 -15.59 0.35 -5.75
N ALA A 191 -16.43 -0.58 -5.28
CA ALA A 191 -17.79 -0.74 -5.79
C ALA A 191 -18.77 0.28 -5.19
N ASP A 192 -18.40 0.97 -4.11
CA ASP A 192 -19.27 1.96 -3.48
C ASP A 192 -19.55 3.13 -4.45
N PRO A 193 -20.82 3.45 -4.72
CA PRO A 193 -21.19 4.49 -5.68
C PRO A 193 -20.68 5.88 -5.29
N VAL A 194 -20.50 6.17 -3.99
CA VAL A 194 -19.94 7.44 -3.52
C VAL A 194 -18.44 7.51 -3.86
N ASN A 195 -17.70 6.43 -3.61
CA ASN A 195 -16.27 6.36 -3.98
C ASN A 195 -16.09 6.53 -5.50
N ILE A 196 -16.88 5.82 -6.32
CA ILE A 196 -16.84 5.96 -7.78
C ILE A 196 -17.14 7.39 -8.20
N SER A 197 -18.23 7.98 -7.68
CA SER A 197 -18.63 9.35 -8.02
C SER A 197 -17.55 10.38 -7.69
N GLN A 198 -16.97 10.31 -6.49
CA GLN A 198 -15.93 11.25 -6.06
C GLN A 198 -14.60 11.04 -6.80
N LEU A 199 -14.20 9.80 -7.10
CA LEU A 199 -13.02 9.53 -7.94
C LEU A 199 -13.18 10.08 -9.36
N ARG A 200 -14.37 9.94 -9.96
CA ARG A 200 -14.69 10.54 -11.27
C ARG A 200 -14.68 12.07 -11.20
N GLU A 201 -15.17 12.66 -10.11
CA GLU A 201 -15.08 14.10 -9.89
C GLU A 201 -13.62 14.56 -9.81
N ILE A 202 -12.79 13.89 -9.01
CA ILE A 202 -11.37 14.21 -8.89
C ILE A 202 -10.68 14.13 -10.25
N SER A 203 -10.87 13.01 -10.97
CA SER A 203 -10.31 12.80 -12.30
C SER A 203 -10.67 13.93 -13.26
N LYS A 204 -11.93 14.35 -13.30
CA LYS A 204 -12.43 15.42 -14.18
C LYS A 204 -11.93 16.81 -13.77
N ARG A 205 -11.89 17.10 -12.46
CA ARG A 205 -11.61 18.43 -11.92
C ARG A 205 -10.11 18.73 -11.85
N TYR A 206 -9.29 17.70 -11.66
CA TYR A 206 -7.83 17.79 -11.52
C TYR A 206 -7.14 16.90 -12.57
N PRO A 207 -7.21 17.26 -13.87
CA PRO A 207 -6.74 16.41 -14.97
C PRO A 207 -5.24 16.05 -14.90
N LYS A 208 -4.42 16.82 -14.18
CA LYS A 208 -2.97 16.58 -14.03
C LYS A 208 -2.59 15.97 -12.68
N ILE A 209 -3.56 15.58 -11.86
CA ILE A 209 -3.28 14.98 -10.56
C ILE A 209 -2.53 13.66 -10.71
N LYS A 210 -1.57 13.41 -9.81
CA LYS A 210 -0.89 12.11 -9.68
C LYS A 210 -1.56 11.33 -8.55
N LEU A 211 -2.79 10.86 -8.77
CA LEU A 211 -3.56 10.12 -7.76
C LEU A 211 -3.42 8.62 -7.95
N ILE A 212 -3.00 7.93 -6.89
CA ILE A 212 -2.88 6.48 -6.81
C ILE A 212 -3.99 5.97 -5.89
N ILE A 213 -4.81 5.06 -6.40
CA ILE A 213 -5.85 4.36 -5.64
C ILE A 213 -5.23 3.10 -5.02
N ALA A 214 -5.13 3.10 -3.70
CA ALA A 214 -4.42 2.05 -2.97
C ALA A 214 -5.09 0.68 -3.06
N HIS A 215 -4.27 -0.37 -3.18
CA HIS A 215 -4.72 -1.77 -3.14
C HIS A 215 -5.81 -2.12 -4.17
N ILE A 216 -5.76 -1.53 -5.36
CA ILE A 216 -6.82 -1.63 -6.38
C ILE A 216 -8.18 -1.18 -5.82
N GLY A 217 -8.20 -0.11 -5.03
CA GLY A 217 -9.39 0.36 -4.33
C GLY A 217 -9.91 -0.64 -3.30
N ARG A 218 -9.01 -1.36 -2.63
CA ARG A 218 -9.32 -2.43 -1.66
C ARG A 218 -10.18 -3.56 -2.27
N SER A 219 -10.06 -3.79 -3.58
CA SER A 219 -10.78 -4.84 -4.32
C SER A 219 -10.17 -6.23 -4.05
N TYR A 220 -10.16 -6.66 -2.80
CA TYR A 220 -9.59 -7.94 -2.38
C TYR A 220 -10.40 -9.16 -2.82
N CYS A 221 -11.67 -8.94 -3.20
CA CYS A 221 -12.57 -9.96 -3.75
C CYS A 221 -13.21 -9.50 -5.06
N PRO A 222 -13.58 -10.43 -5.97
CA PRO A 222 -13.92 -10.12 -7.35
C PRO A 222 -15.05 -9.10 -7.53
N ARG A 223 -16.13 -9.17 -6.73
CA ARG A 223 -17.29 -8.26 -6.88
C ARG A 223 -16.89 -6.79 -6.85
N HIS A 224 -16.03 -6.41 -5.91
CA HIS A 224 -15.59 -5.02 -5.76
C HIS A 224 -14.87 -4.52 -7.02
N GLY A 225 -13.98 -5.35 -7.58
CA GLY A 225 -13.25 -5.04 -8.81
C GLY A 225 -14.15 -5.02 -10.05
N LEU A 226 -15.07 -5.99 -10.17
CA LEU A 226 -16.01 -6.12 -11.30
C LEU A 226 -16.92 -4.90 -11.47
N ILE A 227 -17.24 -4.22 -10.38
CA ILE A 227 -18.04 -2.98 -10.40
C ILE A 227 -17.12 -1.76 -10.54
N GLY A 228 -16.12 -1.67 -9.66
CA GLY A 228 -15.34 -0.46 -9.47
C GLY A 228 -14.34 -0.16 -10.60
N ILE A 229 -13.65 -1.19 -11.12
CA ILE A 229 -12.61 -1.00 -12.14
C ILE A 229 -13.23 -0.49 -13.46
N PRO A 230 -14.26 -1.15 -14.05
CA PRO A 230 -14.86 -0.67 -15.30
C PRO A 230 -15.47 0.74 -15.16
N ALA A 231 -15.99 1.09 -13.98
CA ALA A 231 -16.56 2.41 -13.72
C ALA A 231 -15.54 3.57 -13.74
N LEU A 232 -14.24 3.25 -13.65
CA LEU A 232 -13.14 4.21 -13.62
C LEU A 232 -12.20 4.08 -14.83
N LYS A 233 -12.49 3.22 -15.81
CA LYS A 233 -11.60 2.98 -16.94
C LYS A 233 -11.27 4.24 -17.75
N ASP A 234 -12.26 5.12 -17.94
CA ASP A 234 -12.13 6.38 -18.69
C ASP A 234 -11.44 7.49 -17.86
N CYS A 235 -11.17 7.25 -16.58
CA CYS A 235 -10.43 8.18 -15.72
C CYS A 235 -8.91 7.95 -15.89
N GLU A 236 -8.38 8.31 -17.05
CA GLU A 236 -7.01 7.99 -17.49
C GLU A 236 -5.90 8.59 -16.60
N ASN A 237 -6.19 9.62 -15.81
CA ASN A 237 -5.28 10.22 -14.84
C ASN A 237 -5.28 9.54 -13.45
N LEU A 238 -6.10 8.49 -13.25
CA LEU A 238 -6.10 7.70 -12.03
C LEU A 238 -5.20 6.47 -12.19
N LEU A 239 -4.35 6.27 -11.20
CA LEU A 239 -3.40 5.16 -11.09
C LEU A 239 -3.86 4.19 -10.00
N PHE A 240 -3.34 2.97 -10.02
CA PHE A 240 -3.65 1.93 -9.04
C PHE A 240 -2.37 1.24 -8.61
N ASP A 241 -2.15 1.06 -7.31
CA ASP A 241 -1.17 0.07 -6.87
C ASP A 241 -1.84 -1.28 -6.57
N ILE A 242 -1.07 -2.35 -6.72
CA ILE A 242 -1.51 -3.73 -6.49
C ILE A 242 -1.25 -4.22 -5.07
N SER A 243 -0.83 -3.35 -4.16
CA SER A 243 -0.33 -3.73 -2.85
C SER A 243 -1.39 -4.42 -2.01
N ALA A 244 -0.96 -5.37 -1.16
CA ALA A 244 -1.79 -6.22 -0.33
C ALA A 244 -2.92 -6.97 -1.07
N ASN A 245 -2.91 -7.08 -2.40
CA ASN A 245 -3.94 -7.80 -3.16
C ASN A 245 -3.38 -9.12 -3.71
N THR A 246 -4.10 -10.23 -3.52
CA THR A 246 -3.70 -11.56 -4.01
C THR A 246 -4.76 -12.17 -4.94
N ASN A 247 -5.67 -11.34 -5.46
CA ASN A 247 -6.77 -11.80 -6.29
C ASN A 247 -6.40 -11.67 -7.77
N GLN A 248 -5.92 -12.77 -8.37
CA GLN A 248 -5.55 -12.81 -9.78
C GLN A 248 -6.67 -12.32 -10.72
N PRO A 249 -7.95 -12.78 -10.62
CA PRO A 249 -9.02 -12.28 -11.49
C PRO A 249 -9.23 -10.76 -11.43
N VAL A 250 -9.09 -10.14 -10.26
CA VAL A 250 -9.16 -8.67 -10.13
C VAL A 250 -7.98 -8.00 -10.83
N MET A 251 -6.77 -8.54 -10.71
CA MET A 251 -5.59 -8.00 -11.41
C MET A 251 -5.69 -8.17 -12.92
N GLU A 252 -6.22 -9.29 -13.42
CA GLU A 252 -6.48 -9.48 -14.85
C GLU A 252 -7.49 -8.45 -15.37
N LEU A 253 -8.58 -8.23 -14.63
CA LEU A 253 -9.56 -7.20 -14.98
C LEU A 253 -8.93 -5.81 -15.00
N LEU A 254 -8.11 -5.49 -14.00
CA LEU A 254 -7.36 -4.23 -13.94
C LEU A 254 -6.50 -4.07 -15.20
N ILE A 255 -5.67 -5.05 -15.53
CA ILE A 255 -4.80 -5.01 -16.72
C ILE A 255 -5.62 -4.75 -18.01
N ARG A 256 -6.74 -5.47 -18.19
CA ARG A 256 -7.58 -5.37 -19.39
C ARG A 256 -8.30 -4.02 -19.51
N GLU A 257 -8.83 -3.49 -18.41
CA GLU A 257 -9.64 -2.27 -18.43
C GLU A 257 -8.81 -0.99 -18.30
N VAL A 258 -7.72 -0.99 -17.52
CA VAL A 258 -6.95 0.23 -17.25
C VAL A 258 -5.60 0.30 -17.96
N GLY A 259 -5.01 -0.85 -18.32
CA GLY A 259 -3.71 -0.94 -18.96
C GLY A 259 -2.53 -0.80 -17.99
N THR A 260 -1.38 -1.35 -18.39
CA THR A 260 -0.18 -1.49 -17.55
C THR A 260 0.45 -0.16 -17.15
N LYS A 261 0.31 0.89 -17.98
CA LYS A 261 0.85 2.23 -17.71
C LYS A 261 0.24 2.96 -16.52
N ARG A 262 -0.88 2.45 -15.97
CA ARG A 262 -1.56 3.01 -14.80
C ARG A 262 -1.50 2.12 -13.57
N ILE A 263 -0.74 1.03 -13.64
CA ILE A 263 -0.60 0.05 -12.56
C ILE A 263 0.80 0.20 -11.96
N LEU A 264 0.88 0.21 -10.64
CA LEU A 264 2.13 0.37 -9.89
C LEU A 264 2.31 -0.80 -8.93
N PHE A 265 3.55 -1.24 -8.74
CA PHE A 265 3.90 -2.12 -7.64
C PHE A 265 4.00 -1.32 -6.34
N GLY A 266 3.32 -1.82 -5.32
CA GLY A 266 3.51 -1.42 -3.93
C GLY A 266 3.50 -2.67 -3.04
N SER A 267 4.22 -2.68 -1.94
CA SER A 267 4.28 -3.85 -1.06
C SER A 267 3.29 -3.81 0.09
N ASP A 268 2.92 -2.64 0.58
CA ASP A 268 2.25 -2.44 1.88
C ASP A 268 3.05 -3.02 3.07
N MET A 269 4.38 -3.02 2.94
CA MET A 269 5.29 -3.38 4.03
C MET A 269 5.11 -2.42 5.22
N PRO A 270 5.24 -2.90 6.47
CA PRO A 270 5.58 -4.27 6.85
C PRO A 270 4.40 -5.23 7.00
N ILE A 271 3.16 -4.81 6.69
CA ILE A 271 1.95 -5.62 6.93
C ILE A 271 1.99 -6.92 6.09
N THR A 272 2.40 -6.83 4.84
CA THR A 272 2.48 -7.99 3.92
C THR A 272 3.67 -8.92 4.15
N ALA A 273 4.54 -8.61 5.11
CA ALA A 273 5.56 -9.53 5.59
C ALA A 273 4.99 -10.61 6.54
N MET A 274 3.70 -10.57 6.89
CA MET A 274 3.06 -11.75 7.46
C MET A 274 3.06 -12.90 6.46
N ARG A 275 3.16 -14.13 6.94
CA ARG A 275 3.00 -15.31 6.10
C ARG A 275 1.54 -15.72 6.09
N ALA A 276 0.90 -15.70 4.91
CA ALA A 276 -0.53 -15.91 4.83
C ALA A 276 -0.98 -16.33 3.43
N LYS A 277 -2.10 -17.04 3.39
CA LYS A 277 -2.95 -17.17 2.19
C LYS A 277 -4.19 -16.32 2.39
N ARG A 278 -4.67 -15.67 1.33
CA ARG A 278 -5.93 -14.94 1.36
C ARG A 278 -6.91 -15.55 0.37
N ILE A 279 -8.12 -15.80 0.84
CA ILE A 279 -9.25 -16.28 0.03
C ILE A 279 -10.42 -15.32 0.14
N CYS A 280 -11.46 -15.57 -0.67
CA CYS A 280 -12.75 -14.89 -0.56
C CYS A 280 -13.83 -15.89 -0.16
N GLU A 281 -14.59 -15.55 0.88
CA GLU A 281 -15.83 -16.21 1.27
C GLU A 281 -16.99 -15.27 0.93
N GLY A 282 -17.64 -15.51 -0.21
CA GLY A 282 -18.53 -14.52 -0.80
C GLY A 282 -17.74 -13.25 -1.17
N ASP A 283 -18.15 -12.11 -0.63
CA ASP A 283 -17.51 -10.81 -0.87
C ASP A 283 -16.50 -10.41 0.21
N GLU A 284 -16.37 -11.20 1.27
CA GLU A 284 -15.42 -10.94 2.34
C GLU A 284 -14.12 -11.70 2.07
N TYR A 285 -12.99 -11.04 2.32
CA TYR A 285 -11.70 -11.70 2.26
C TYR A 285 -11.37 -12.28 3.63
N ILE A 286 -10.77 -13.47 3.63
CA ILE A 286 -10.28 -14.17 4.82
C ILE A 286 -8.78 -14.41 4.65
N ASN A 287 -8.00 -14.03 5.66
CA ASN A 287 -6.57 -14.33 5.75
C ASN A 287 -6.36 -15.58 6.61
N TYR A 288 -5.79 -16.62 6.02
CA TYR A 288 -5.20 -17.73 6.75
C TYR A 288 -3.76 -17.36 7.07
N VAL A 289 -3.49 -17.02 8.34
CA VAL A 289 -2.22 -16.44 8.75
C VAL A 289 -1.42 -17.46 9.56
N TRP A 290 -0.15 -17.64 9.18
CA TRP A 290 0.79 -18.52 9.85
C TRP A 290 0.95 -18.13 11.32
N LYS A 291 0.66 -19.07 12.22
CA LYS A 291 0.78 -18.87 13.67
C LYS A 291 0.06 -17.63 14.19
N ALA A 292 -1.11 -17.32 13.64
CA ALA A 292 -1.98 -16.31 14.24
C ALA A 292 -2.30 -16.69 15.69
N ASP A 293 -2.17 -15.73 16.60
CA ASP A 293 -2.42 -15.88 18.04
C ASP A 293 -3.56 -14.97 18.53
N TRP A 294 -4.35 -14.42 17.61
CA TRP A 294 -5.55 -13.64 17.87
C TRP A 294 -6.76 -14.22 17.14
N THR A 295 -7.95 -13.76 17.52
CA THR A 295 -9.23 -14.21 16.94
C THR A 295 -10.04 -13.01 16.47
N ASP A 296 -10.45 -13.01 15.20
CA ASP A 296 -11.35 -12.02 14.62
C ASP A 296 -12.18 -12.63 13.48
N ASN A 297 -12.97 -11.81 12.77
CA ASN A 297 -13.85 -12.29 11.70
C ASN A 297 -13.14 -12.59 10.36
N ARG A 298 -11.94 -12.04 10.13
CA ARG A 298 -11.14 -12.09 8.89
C ARG A 298 -9.84 -12.88 9.02
N THR A 299 -9.46 -13.33 10.20
CA THR A 299 -8.23 -14.12 10.42
C THR A 299 -8.55 -15.56 10.81
N ARG A 300 -7.92 -16.52 10.13
CA ARG A 300 -8.06 -17.96 10.37
C ARG A 300 -6.69 -18.63 10.45
N ARG A 301 -6.73 -19.87 10.93
CA ARG A 301 -5.61 -20.81 10.97
C ARG A 301 -5.96 -22.04 10.16
N ASN A 302 -4.97 -22.62 9.52
CA ASN A 302 -5.08 -23.95 8.92
C ASN A 302 -3.81 -24.72 9.29
N ILE A 303 -3.86 -25.40 10.44
CA ILE A 303 -2.69 -25.98 11.11
C ILE A 303 -1.92 -26.92 10.17
N GLU A 304 -2.62 -27.65 9.30
CA GLU A 304 -2.00 -28.63 8.40
C GLU A 304 -1.23 -27.97 7.24
N GLU A 305 -1.69 -26.80 6.76
CA GLU A 305 -1.10 -26.11 5.61
C GLU A 305 -0.20 -24.93 6.01
N GLU A 306 -0.29 -24.45 7.25
CA GLU A 306 0.38 -23.25 7.74
C GLU A 306 1.89 -23.24 7.44
N ASP A 307 2.56 -24.39 7.55
CA ASP A 307 3.99 -24.53 7.29
C ASP A 307 4.37 -24.41 5.79
N THR A 308 3.39 -24.29 4.89
CA THR A 308 3.60 -23.99 3.46
C THR A 308 3.44 -22.51 3.13
N TYR A 309 2.89 -21.71 4.05
CA TYR A 309 2.60 -20.31 3.77
C TYR A 309 3.88 -19.51 3.66
N THR A 310 3.97 -18.69 2.61
CA THR A 310 5.03 -17.69 2.47
C THR A 310 4.49 -16.29 2.74
N PHE A 311 5.34 -15.27 2.62
CA PHE A 311 4.95 -13.86 2.76
C PHE A 311 3.76 -13.52 1.87
N LEU A 312 2.77 -12.80 2.41
CA LEU A 312 1.63 -12.33 1.63
C LEU A 312 2.08 -11.45 0.45
N LEU A 313 3.20 -10.73 0.62
CA LEU A 313 3.86 -9.99 -0.45
C LEU A 313 4.23 -10.89 -1.65
N TYR A 314 4.73 -12.09 -1.40
CA TYR A 314 5.09 -13.02 -2.46
C TYR A 314 3.85 -13.62 -3.13
N GLU A 315 2.78 -13.88 -2.37
CA GLU A 315 1.49 -14.29 -2.93
C GLU A 315 0.87 -13.20 -3.82
N GLN A 316 1.01 -11.94 -3.43
CA GLN A 316 0.60 -10.80 -4.26
C GLN A 316 1.38 -10.78 -5.59
N ILE A 317 2.71 -10.89 -5.54
CA ILE A 317 3.55 -10.85 -6.73
C ILE A 317 3.26 -12.07 -7.61
N LEU A 318 3.06 -13.26 -7.03
CA LEU A 318 2.69 -14.47 -7.78
C LEU A 318 1.32 -14.30 -8.46
N SER A 319 0.35 -13.70 -7.77
CA SER A 319 -0.97 -13.41 -8.34
C SER A 319 -0.87 -12.45 -9.52
N PHE A 320 -0.04 -11.41 -9.41
CA PHE A 320 0.22 -10.49 -10.51
C PHE A 320 0.97 -11.15 -11.66
N LYS A 321 1.97 -12.00 -11.37
CA LYS A 321 2.66 -12.81 -12.39
C LYS A 321 1.68 -13.65 -13.20
N ASN A 322 0.78 -14.37 -12.53
CA ASN A 322 -0.21 -15.18 -13.21
C ASN A 322 -1.19 -14.33 -14.04
N ALA A 323 -1.66 -13.21 -13.50
CA ALA A 323 -2.51 -12.26 -14.22
C ALA A 323 -1.80 -11.69 -15.47
N SER A 324 -0.50 -11.39 -15.34
CA SER A 324 0.32 -10.88 -16.43
C SER A 324 0.45 -11.89 -17.57
N MET A 325 0.64 -13.18 -17.24
CA MET A 325 0.67 -14.26 -18.22
C MET A 325 -0.69 -14.45 -18.90
N ALA A 326 -1.79 -14.43 -18.13
CA ALA A 326 -3.15 -14.52 -18.66
C ALA A 326 -3.53 -13.34 -19.56
N CYS A 327 -2.90 -12.18 -19.37
CA CYS A 327 -3.07 -10.99 -20.20
C CYS A 327 -1.97 -10.81 -21.25
N SER A 328 -1.08 -11.80 -21.43
CA SER A 328 0.01 -11.77 -22.41
C SER A 328 0.94 -10.54 -22.28
N LEU A 329 1.19 -10.10 -21.06
CA LEU A 329 2.10 -8.97 -20.80
C LEU A 329 3.54 -9.32 -21.16
N THR A 330 4.24 -8.33 -21.71
CA THR A 330 5.65 -8.45 -22.07
C THR A 330 6.56 -8.14 -20.87
N LYS A 331 7.85 -8.43 -20.98
CA LYS A 331 8.83 -8.02 -19.96
C LYS A 331 8.84 -6.49 -19.73
N ALA A 332 8.65 -5.70 -20.80
CA ALA A 332 8.58 -4.25 -20.70
C ALA A 332 7.36 -3.79 -19.89
N ASP A 333 6.21 -4.46 -20.03
CA ASP A 333 5.03 -4.20 -19.20
C ASP A 333 5.28 -4.49 -17.72
N ILE A 334 6.03 -5.55 -17.41
CA ILE A 334 6.42 -5.86 -16.02
C ILE A 334 7.35 -4.78 -15.48
N GLU A 335 8.34 -4.36 -16.26
CA GLU A 335 9.24 -3.24 -15.90
C GLU A 335 8.46 -1.93 -15.68
N ASP A 336 7.41 -1.68 -16.46
CA ASP A 336 6.54 -0.52 -16.25
C ASP A 336 5.85 -0.56 -14.89
N VAL A 337 5.22 -1.69 -14.56
CA VAL A 337 4.48 -1.83 -13.31
C VAL A 337 5.40 -1.77 -12.08
N PHE A 338 6.55 -2.44 -12.14
CA PHE A 338 7.47 -2.54 -11.00
C PHE A 338 8.46 -1.38 -10.88
N PHE A 339 8.67 -0.59 -11.93
CA PHE A 339 9.66 0.49 -11.91
C PHE A 339 9.23 1.73 -12.71
N ASN A 340 9.07 1.64 -14.04
CA ASN A 340 9.04 2.84 -14.89
C ASN A 340 7.85 3.76 -14.56
N ASN A 341 6.67 3.21 -14.27
CA ASN A 341 5.49 4.02 -13.98
C ASN A 341 5.73 4.87 -12.73
N ALA A 342 6.25 4.28 -11.65
CA ALA A 342 6.56 5.01 -10.42
C ALA A 342 7.70 5.99 -10.64
N TYR A 343 8.76 5.58 -11.35
CA TYR A 343 9.90 6.45 -11.68
C TYR A 343 9.45 7.72 -12.43
N ASN A 344 8.54 7.57 -13.39
CA ASN A 344 7.98 8.68 -14.14
C ASN A 344 7.19 9.64 -13.24
N LEU A 345 6.53 9.18 -12.16
CA LEU A 345 5.84 10.08 -11.24
C LEU A 345 6.79 11.03 -10.51
N PHE A 346 8.00 10.58 -10.19
CA PHE A 346 8.99 11.36 -9.45
C PHE A 346 9.90 12.20 -10.35
N THR A 347 10.04 11.84 -11.62
CA THR A 347 10.97 12.49 -12.56
C THR A 347 10.28 13.34 -13.63
N ALA A 348 8.99 13.12 -13.90
CA ALA A 348 8.25 13.96 -14.83
C ALA A 348 8.11 15.39 -14.27
N GLY A 349 8.82 16.33 -14.91
CA GLY A 349 8.82 17.76 -14.57
C GLY A 349 9.99 18.23 -13.70
N ALA A 350 11.02 17.40 -13.51
CA ALA A 350 12.33 17.82 -12.96
C ALA A 350 13.19 18.55 -13.99
#